data_AF-A0A7J8QP24-F1
#
_entry.id   AF-A0A7J8QP24-F1
#
_cell.length_a   1.000
_cell.length_b   1.000
_cell.length_c   1.000
_cell.angle_alpha   90.00
_cell.angle_beta   90.00
_cell.angle_gamma   90.00
#
_symmetry.space_group_name_H-M   'P 1'
#
loop_
_entity.id
_entity.type
_entity.pdbx_description
1 polymer ?
#
loop_
_entity_poly.entity_id
_entity_poly.type
_entity_poly.pdbx_seq_one_letter_code
_entity_poly.pdbx_strand_id
1 'polypeptide(L)'
;MSTLAWSVVTSVEGRVPLASEGLSLVVGSLNGEDILISFGGYNGHYNSEVNVLKPSHKSTLQSKIMEGPLPDSVSAVHNATNPTRDLESEFEVGQEGKIRETAIDNFEPMKSKGGETSEHILAMLKAEKEELESSFNNEKLLSLQLKQELADAEARNTDLYKELQSVRGQLASEQSRCFKLEVDVAELRQKLQTMETLQRELELLQRQKATSEQVAINAKQRQGPGGVWGWLAGSTPQNADDA
;
A
#
# COMPACT_ATOMS: atom_id res chain seq x y z
N MET A 1 10.21 -33.33 10.46
CA MET A 1 9.82 -31.94 10.11
C MET A 1 11.09 -31.15 9.85
N SER A 2 11.23 -30.56 8.67
CA SER A 2 12.39 -29.74 8.31
C SER A 2 12.30 -28.39 9.03
N THR A 3 13.27 -28.06 9.87
CA THR A 3 13.34 -26.78 10.58
C THR A 3 13.94 -25.72 9.66
N LEU A 4 13.14 -24.70 9.32
CA LEU A 4 13.62 -23.50 8.62
C LEU A 4 14.20 -22.54 9.67
N ALA A 5 15.46 -22.16 9.51
CA ALA A 5 16.16 -21.27 10.44
C ALA A 5 16.57 -19.97 9.73
N TRP A 6 16.14 -18.85 10.28
CA TRP A 6 16.57 -17.52 9.84
C TRP A 6 17.83 -17.10 10.60
N SER A 7 18.78 -16.51 9.89
CA SER A 7 19.97 -15.89 10.48
C SER A 7 19.97 -14.38 10.20
N VAL A 8 20.25 -13.57 11.22
CA VAL A 8 20.54 -12.14 11.03
C VAL A 8 21.93 -11.99 10.44
N VAL A 9 22.02 -11.40 9.25
CA VAL A 9 23.29 -11.23 8.53
C VAL A 9 23.90 -9.86 8.77
N THR A 10 23.06 -8.84 8.97
CA THR A 10 23.51 -7.48 9.28
C THR A 10 22.37 -6.65 9.88
N SER A 11 22.70 -5.56 10.54
CA SER A 11 21.76 -4.52 10.99
C SER A 11 22.20 -3.18 10.41
N VAL A 12 21.24 -2.39 9.92
CA VAL A 12 21.51 -1.06 9.37
C VAL A 12 21.27 0.03 10.42
N GLU A 13 22.20 0.98 10.56
CA GLU A 13 22.03 2.11 11.47
C GLU A 13 21.33 3.29 10.78
N GLY A 14 20.31 3.87 11.42
CA GLY A 14 19.63 5.10 10.99
C GLY A 14 18.38 4.91 10.12
N ARG A 15 17.82 6.01 9.61
CA ARG A 15 16.67 6.00 8.66
C ARG A 15 17.13 5.61 7.25
N VAL A 16 17.54 4.37 7.09
CA VAL A 16 17.94 3.78 5.81
C VAL A 16 16.68 3.19 5.14
N PRO A 17 16.56 3.20 3.80
CA PRO A 17 15.39 2.61 3.11
C PRO A 17 15.08 1.15 3.48
N LEU A 18 16.09 0.40 3.94
CA LEU A 18 15.95 -0.98 4.43
C LEU A 18 15.19 -1.07 5.77
N ALA A 19 15.23 -0.03 6.59
CA ALA A 19 14.48 0.08 7.85
C ALA A 19 13.16 0.83 7.61
N SER A 20 12.22 0.16 6.92
CA SER A 20 10.92 0.72 6.56
C SER A 20 9.77 0.02 7.28
N GLU A 21 8.59 0.63 7.31
CA GLU A 21 7.37 -0.01 7.84
C GLU A 21 6.96 -1.24 7.01
N GLY A 22 7.28 -1.22 5.71
CA GLY A 22 7.01 -2.31 4.79
C GLY A 22 7.99 -3.47 4.99
N LEU A 23 7.45 -4.68 5.05
CA LEU A 23 8.23 -5.91 4.96
C LEU A 23 8.54 -6.20 3.49
N SER A 24 9.82 -6.32 3.15
CA SER A 24 10.27 -6.71 1.81
C SER A 24 10.91 -8.10 1.83
N LEU A 25 10.62 -8.90 0.81
CA LEU A 25 11.14 -10.25 0.62
C LEU A 25 11.80 -10.35 -0.76
N VAL A 26 13.02 -10.87 -0.80
CA VAL A 26 13.80 -11.05 -2.03
C VAL A 26 14.34 -12.47 -2.08
N VAL A 27 14.06 -13.19 -3.16
CA VAL A 27 14.71 -14.47 -3.46
C VAL A 27 15.99 -14.19 -4.23
N GLY A 28 17.10 -14.78 -3.77
CA GLY A 28 18.39 -14.72 -4.45
C GLY A 28 19.04 -16.09 -4.48
N SER A 29 20.15 -16.22 -5.19
CA SER A 29 20.99 -17.41 -5.14
C SER A 29 22.40 -17.03 -4.68
N LEU A 30 22.93 -17.77 -3.71
CA LEU A 30 24.30 -17.59 -3.22
C LEU A 30 24.99 -18.95 -3.27
N ASN A 31 26.11 -19.02 -4.00
CA ASN A 31 26.86 -20.27 -4.19
C ASN A 31 26.03 -21.42 -4.80
N GLY A 32 25.03 -21.10 -5.64
CA GLY A 32 24.17 -22.08 -6.29
C GLY A 32 23.01 -22.60 -5.45
N GLU A 33 22.83 -22.09 -4.22
CA GLU A 33 21.70 -22.40 -3.37
C GLU A 33 20.74 -21.21 -3.32
N ASP A 34 19.44 -21.48 -3.43
CA ASP A 34 18.41 -20.46 -3.26
C ASP A 34 18.38 -19.98 -1.82
N ILE A 35 18.29 -18.67 -1.62
CA ILE A 35 18.18 -18.01 -0.33
C ILE A 35 17.02 -17.01 -0.35
N LEU A 36 16.37 -16.84 0.79
CA LEU A 36 15.33 -15.84 0.98
C LEU A 36 15.85 -14.77 1.93
N ILE A 37 15.86 -13.52 1.48
CA ILE A 37 16.30 -12.35 2.23
C ILE A 37 15.07 -11.55 2.64
N SER A 38 14.98 -11.16 3.91
CA SER A 38 13.93 -10.28 4.42
C SER A 38 14.50 -9.07 5.15
N PHE A 39 13.89 -7.91 4.93
CA PHE A 39 14.26 -6.66 5.58
C PHE A 39 13.04 -5.73 5.72
N GLY A 40 13.10 -4.81 6.68
CA GLY A 40 11.98 -3.94 7.04
C GLY A 40 10.92 -4.62 7.90
N GLY A 41 9.82 -3.91 8.14
CA GLY A 41 8.72 -4.33 9.01
C GLY A 41 8.62 -3.49 10.29
N TYR A 42 7.41 -3.47 10.88
CA TYR A 42 7.10 -2.70 12.08
C TYR A 42 6.40 -3.56 13.13
N ASN A 43 7.01 -3.68 14.31
CA ASN A 43 6.44 -4.37 15.48
C ASN A 43 6.55 -3.48 16.74
N GLY A 44 6.11 -2.23 16.62
CA GLY A 44 6.28 -1.20 17.67
C GLY A 44 7.58 -0.40 17.55
N HIS A 45 8.52 -0.85 16.72
CA HIS A 45 9.68 -0.10 16.25
C HIS A 45 10.03 -0.55 14.82
N TYR A 46 10.76 0.30 14.08
CA TYR A 46 11.32 -0.07 12.78
C TYR A 46 12.27 -1.25 12.95
N ASN A 47 12.12 -2.27 12.09
CA ASN A 47 13.08 -3.35 12.01
C ASN A 47 14.23 -2.96 11.08
N SER A 48 15.44 -2.90 11.62
CA SER A 48 16.66 -2.59 10.87
C SER A 48 17.52 -3.83 10.57
N GLU A 49 17.04 -5.02 10.90
CA GLU A 49 17.75 -6.27 10.67
C GLU A 49 17.46 -6.82 9.27
N VAL A 50 18.51 -7.36 8.66
CA VAL A 50 18.41 -8.14 7.42
C VAL A 50 18.53 -9.61 7.78
N ASN A 51 17.45 -10.36 7.57
CA ASN A 51 17.40 -11.78 7.84
C ASN A 51 17.59 -12.57 6.55
N VAL A 52 18.32 -13.67 6.64
CA VAL A 52 18.51 -14.60 5.53
C VAL A 52 18.08 -15.98 5.98
N LEU A 53 17.19 -16.59 5.20
CA LEU A 53 16.82 -17.99 5.29
C LEU A 53 17.53 -18.73 4.17
N LYS A 54 18.39 -19.66 4.56
CA LYS A 54 18.91 -20.69 3.66
C LYS A 54 18.05 -21.94 3.85
N PRO A 55 17.24 -22.35 2.84
CA PRO A 55 16.50 -23.59 2.88
C PRO A 55 17.49 -24.75 2.89
N SER A 56 17.82 -25.28 4.07
CA SER A 56 18.64 -26.48 4.15
C SER A 56 17.77 -27.69 3.84
N HIS A 57 18.00 -28.36 2.72
CA HIS A 57 17.56 -29.73 2.52
C HIS A 57 18.40 -30.63 3.44
N LYS A 58 18.06 -30.69 4.73
CA LYS A 58 18.59 -31.70 5.63
C LYS A 58 17.98 -33.04 5.20
N SER A 59 18.54 -33.66 4.17
CA SER A 59 18.40 -35.10 3.99
C SER A 59 19.02 -35.75 5.23
N THR A 60 18.21 -36.48 5.98
CA THR A 60 18.65 -37.31 7.11
C THR A 60 19.47 -38.49 6.58
N LEU A 61 20.70 -38.22 6.12
CA LEU A 61 21.72 -39.22 5.92
C LEU A 61 22.98 -38.72 6.65
N GLN A 62 23.09 -39.10 7.92
CA GLN A 62 24.37 -39.10 8.60
C GLN A 62 25.27 -40.13 7.90
N SER A 63 26.12 -39.69 6.97
CA SER A 63 27.29 -40.47 6.58
C SER A 63 28.29 -40.40 7.73
N LYS A 64 28.18 -41.38 8.64
CA LYS A 64 29.25 -41.73 9.56
C LYS A 64 30.42 -42.26 8.72
N ILE A 65 31.39 -41.41 8.41
CA ILE A 65 32.75 -41.84 8.10
C ILE A 65 33.71 -41.08 9.02
N MET A 66 34.47 -41.88 9.74
CA MET A 66 35.47 -41.55 10.76
C MET A 66 36.53 -40.56 10.28
N GLU A 67 36.68 -39.48 11.06
CA GLU A 67 37.91 -38.92 11.66
C GLU A 67 39.28 -39.01 10.94
N GLY A 68 39.91 -37.84 10.76
CA GLY A 68 41.35 -37.63 10.54
C GLY A 68 41.71 -36.14 10.33
N PRO A 69 42.65 -35.52 11.09
CA PRO A 69 42.79 -34.04 11.17
C PRO A 69 43.93 -33.39 10.34
N LEU A 70 43.64 -32.19 9.78
CA LEU A 70 44.49 -31.00 9.48
C LEU A 70 45.70 -31.15 8.50
N PRO A 71 46.32 -30.04 7.99
CA PRO A 71 45.81 -28.86 7.28
C PRO A 71 46.66 -28.48 6.01
N ASP A 72 46.45 -27.27 5.49
CA ASP A 72 47.36 -26.45 4.65
C ASP A 72 47.50 -26.76 3.14
N SER A 73 46.93 -25.90 2.28
CA SER A 73 47.72 -24.88 1.57
C SER A 73 47.05 -24.35 0.28
N VAL A 74 46.77 -23.05 0.31
CA VAL A 74 47.17 -22.03 -0.68
C VAL A 74 46.67 -22.15 -2.13
N SER A 75 45.73 -21.24 -2.44
CA SER A 75 45.76 -20.27 -3.55
C SER A 75 45.75 -20.77 -5.00
N ALA A 76 44.74 -20.34 -5.75
CA ALA A 76 44.83 -19.17 -6.63
C ALA A 76 43.95 -19.38 -7.87
N VAL A 77 42.76 -18.78 -7.91
CA VAL A 77 42.43 -17.51 -8.59
C VAL A 77 42.35 -17.57 -10.12
N HIS A 78 41.26 -16.95 -10.60
CA HIS A 78 41.03 -16.27 -11.88
C HIS A 78 40.44 -17.14 -13.00
N ASN A 79 39.47 -16.68 -13.77
CA ASN A 79 38.47 -15.60 -13.73
C ASN A 79 37.78 -15.70 -15.09
N ALA A 80 36.64 -15.02 -15.21
CA ALA A 80 36.11 -14.46 -16.45
C ALA A 80 35.42 -15.48 -17.38
N THR A 81 34.29 -15.18 -18.05
CA THR A 81 33.45 -13.98 -18.15
C THR A 81 32.31 -14.34 -19.10
N ASN A 82 31.06 -14.10 -18.69
CA ASN A 82 29.88 -13.77 -19.51
C ASN A 82 29.36 -14.80 -20.57
N PRO A 83 28.23 -14.56 -21.26
CA PRO A 83 26.87 -14.38 -20.73
C PRO A 83 25.76 -15.05 -21.62
N THR A 84 24.49 -14.90 -21.24
CA THR A 84 23.33 -14.62 -22.15
C THR A 84 22.52 -15.77 -22.79
N ARG A 85 21.22 -15.77 -22.40
CA ARG A 85 19.96 -16.09 -23.12
C ARG A 85 19.64 -17.57 -23.43
N ASP A 86 18.53 -18.11 -22.93
CA ASP A 86 17.11 -17.81 -23.25
C ASP A 86 16.73 -18.30 -24.65
N LEU A 87 16.02 -19.42 -24.74
CA LEU A 87 14.82 -19.62 -25.56
C LEU A 87 14.38 -21.11 -25.58
N GLU A 88 13.09 -21.28 -25.29
CA GLU A 88 12.14 -22.17 -25.99
C GLU A 88 12.39 -23.70 -26.01
N SER A 89 11.50 -24.40 -25.31
CA SER A 89 11.17 -25.81 -25.55
C SER A 89 9.68 -25.88 -25.85
N GLU A 90 9.32 -25.82 -27.13
CA GLU A 90 8.05 -26.34 -27.62
C GLU A 90 8.28 -27.42 -28.69
N PHE A 91 7.26 -28.27 -28.81
CA PHE A 91 6.92 -29.16 -29.92
C PHE A 91 7.54 -30.57 -29.98
N GLU A 92 6.69 -31.54 -29.59
CA GLU A 92 5.92 -32.40 -30.51
C GLU A 92 6.14 -33.91 -30.39
N VAL A 93 5.00 -34.59 -30.40
CA VAL A 93 4.77 -36.03 -30.43
C VAL A 93 5.18 -36.59 -31.80
N GLY A 94 5.89 -37.71 -31.82
CA GLY A 94 5.80 -38.64 -32.96
C GLY A 94 6.99 -39.57 -33.21
N GLN A 95 6.66 -40.87 -33.32
CA GLN A 95 7.37 -41.95 -34.03
C GLN A 95 8.50 -42.72 -33.32
N GLU A 96 8.07 -43.73 -32.56
CA GLU A 96 8.24 -45.16 -32.90
C GLU A 96 9.46 -45.58 -33.74
N GLY A 97 10.35 -46.40 -33.16
CA GLY A 97 11.34 -47.15 -33.94
C GLY A 97 12.51 -47.74 -33.14
N LYS A 98 12.46 -49.07 -32.95
CA LYS A 98 13.61 -50.00 -32.82
C LYS A 98 14.18 -50.22 -31.40
N ILE A 99 13.50 -51.09 -30.66
CA ILE A 99 14.08 -51.86 -29.55
C ILE A 99 15.26 -52.67 -30.10
N ARG A 100 16.47 -52.42 -29.59
CA ARG A 100 17.62 -53.31 -29.77
C ARG A 100 17.68 -54.23 -28.55
N GLU A 101 17.31 -55.48 -28.80
CA GLU A 101 17.51 -56.66 -28.00
C GLU A 101 18.96 -56.77 -27.52
N THR A 102 19.17 -56.65 -26.20
CA THR A 102 20.46 -56.99 -25.57
C THR A 102 20.40 -58.44 -25.12
N ALA A 103 21.21 -59.27 -25.77
CA ALA A 103 21.45 -60.67 -25.43
C ALA A 103 21.79 -60.84 -23.95
N ILE A 104 21.00 -61.68 -23.27
CA ILE A 104 21.28 -62.12 -21.90
C ILE A 104 22.13 -63.39 -22.03
N ASP A 105 23.42 -63.26 -21.73
CA ASP A 105 24.32 -64.39 -21.62
C ASP A 105 24.03 -65.18 -20.33
N ASN A 106 24.18 -66.48 -20.47
CA ASN A 106 23.68 -67.56 -19.65
C ASN A 106 24.52 -67.72 -18.38
N PHE A 107 23.91 -67.54 -17.19
CA PHE A 107 24.45 -68.06 -15.93
C PHE A 107 23.43 -69.01 -15.29
N GLU A 108 23.92 -70.22 -14.98
CA GLU A 108 23.17 -71.38 -14.49
C GLU A 108 22.42 -71.14 -13.15
N PRO A 109 21.35 -71.94 -12.90
CA PRO A 109 20.39 -71.67 -11.84
C PRO A 109 20.84 -72.28 -10.51
N MET A 110 21.31 -71.45 -9.58
CA MET A 110 21.36 -71.82 -8.17
C MET A 110 19.95 -71.73 -7.56
N LYS A 111 19.25 -72.87 -7.53
CA LYS A 111 18.02 -73.05 -6.74
C LYS A 111 18.32 -72.86 -5.25
N SER A 112 17.94 -71.73 -4.68
CA SER A 112 17.39 -71.67 -3.31
C SER A 112 16.68 -70.33 -3.05
N LYS A 113 15.43 -70.40 -2.56
CA LYS A 113 14.68 -69.32 -1.86
C LYS A 113 14.45 -67.94 -2.53
N GLY A 114 14.78 -67.74 -3.80
CA GLY A 114 14.63 -66.42 -4.47
C GLY A 114 13.24 -66.06 -5.04
N GLY A 115 12.33 -67.03 -5.17
CA GLY A 115 11.01 -66.81 -5.80
C GLY A 115 10.03 -66.04 -4.90
N GLU A 116 9.86 -66.49 -3.65
CA GLU A 116 8.96 -65.84 -2.67
C GLU A 116 9.37 -64.40 -2.35
N THR A 117 10.67 -64.11 -2.26
CA THR A 117 11.16 -62.76 -1.98
C THR A 117 10.95 -61.82 -3.17
N SER A 118 11.14 -62.29 -4.40
CA SER A 118 10.87 -61.51 -5.61
C SER A 118 9.39 -61.18 -5.77
N GLU A 119 8.50 -62.14 -5.51
CA GLU A 119 7.05 -61.93 -5.56
C GLU A 119 6.57 -60.96 -4.49
N HIS A 120 7.12 -61.07 -3.27
CA HIS A 120 6.81 -60.14 -2.18
C HIS A 120 7.28 -58.71 -2.50
N ILE A 121 8.45 -58.54 -3.11
CA ILE A 121 8.94 -57.22 -3.54
C ILE A 121 8.01 -56.63 -4.61
N LEU A 122 7.60 -57.43 -5.59
CA LEU A 122 6.64 -57.01 -6.62
C LEU A 122 5.29 -56.58 -6.03
N ALA A 123 4.77 -57.32 -5.04
CA ALA A 123 3.53 -56.98 -4.36
C ALA A 123 3.65 -55.65 -3.58
N MET A 124 4.77 -55.43 -2.87
CA MET A 124 5.02 -54.15 -2.19
C MET A 124 5.13 -52.98 -3.17
N LEU A 125 5.89 -53.15 -4.26
CA LEU A 125 6.02 -52.10 -5.29
C LEU A 125 4.68 -51.76 -5.95
N LYS A 126 3.81 -52.75 -6.14
CA LYS A 126 2.46 -52.52 -6.67
C LYS A 126 1.58 -51.74 -5.68
N ALA A 127 1.65 -52.07 -4.39
CA ALA A 127 0.92 -51.35 -3.35
C ALA A 127 1.43 -49.90 -3.21
N GLU A 128 2.74 -49.69 -3.20
CA GLU A 128 3.34 -48.35 -3.17
C GLU A 128 2.98 -47.53 -4.40
N LYS A 129 2.95 -48.16 -5.59
CA LYS A 129 2.48 -47.52 -6.81
C LYS A 129 1.02 -47.07 -6.70
N GLU A 130 0.13 -47.92 -6.18
CA GLU A 130 -1.29 -47.57 -6.01
C GLU A 130 -1.47 -46.44 -4.98
N GLU A 131 -0.68 -46.45 -3.90
CA GLU A 131 -0.65 -45.37 -2.91
C GLU A 131 -0.15 -44.05 -3.53
N LEU A 132 0.94 -44.08 -4.31
CA LEU A 132 1.44 -42.93 -5.05
C LEU A 132 0.43 -42.39 -6.06
N GLU A 133 -0.26 -43.27 -6.80
CA GLU A 133 -1.33 -42.85 -7.73
C GLU A 133 -2.50 -42.20 -6.99
N SER A 134 -2.89 -42.72 -5.82
CA SER A 134 -3.95 -42.13 -5.00
C SER A 134 -3.57 -40.75 -4.44
N SER A 135 -2.34 -40.60 -3.95
CA SER A 135 -1.82 -39.33 -3.43
C SER A 135 -1.66 -38.29 -4.53
N PHE A 136 -1.16 -38.69 -5.70
CA PHE A 136 -1.09 -37.85 -6.90
C PHE A 136 -2.47 -37.32 -7.32
N ASN A 137 -3.49 -38.17 -7.32
CA ASN A 137 -4.86 -37.76 -7.66
C ASN A 137 -5.43 -36.77 -6.63
N ASN A 138 -5.17 -36.99 -5.34
CA ASN A 138 -5.58 -36.06 -4.27
C ASN A 138 -4.87 -34.70 -4.41
N GLU A 139 -3.56 -34.69 -4.65
CA GLU A 139 -2.80 -33.46 -4.85
C GLU A 139 -3.26 -32.70 -6.10
N LYS A 140 -3.59 -33.43 -7.17
CA LYS A 140 -4.19 -32.84 -8.38
C LYS A 140 -5.53 -32.18 -8.10
N LEU A 141 -6.39 -32.80 -7.27
CA LEU A 141 -7.67 -32.21 -6.87
C LEU A 141 -7.46 -30.94 -6.04
N LEU A 142 -6.55 -30.96 -5.06
CA LEU A 142 -6.20 -29.80 -4.26
C LEU A 142 -5.61 -28.67 -5.12
N SER A 143 -4.76 -29.00 -6.10
CA SER A 143 -4.22 -28.02 -7.05
C SER A 143 -5.33 -27.33 -7.86
N LEU A 144 -6.35 -28.08 -8.30
CA LEU A 144 -7.50 -27.50 -8.99
C LEU A 144 -8.33 -26.60 -8.06
N GLN A 145 -8.55 -27.02 -6.81
CA GLN A 145 -9.27 -26.22 -5.83
C GLN A 145 -8.53 -24.90 -5.54
N LEU A 146 -7.22 -24.95 -5.31
CA LEU A 146 -6.41 -23.74 -5.07
C LEU A 146 -6.42 -22.80 -6.27
N LYS A 147 -6.42 -23.33 -7.50
CA LYS A 147 -6.57 -22.50 -8.71
C LYS A 147 -7.93 -21.80 -8.77
N GLN A 148 -9.00 -22.48 -8.38
CA GLN A 148 -10.32 -21.87 -8.31
C GLN A 148 -10.37 -20.77 -7.22
N GLU A 149 -9.85 -21.06 -6.02
CA GLU A 149 -9.80 -20.07 -4.93
C GLU A 149 -8.95 -18.86 -5.29
N LEU A 150 -7.84 -19.05 -6.03
CA LEU A 150 -7.02 -17.98 -6.56
C LEU A 150 -7.82 -17.12 -7.56
N ALA A 151 -8.50 -17.73 -8.53
CA ALA A 151 -9.31 -17.01 -9.50
C ALA A 151 -10.45 -16.22 -8.83
N ASP A 152 -11.12 -16.80 -7.83
CA ASP A 152 -12.16 -16.13 -7.07
C ASP A 152 -11.59 -14.96 -6.25
N ALA A 153 -10.40 -15.12 -5.67
CA ALA A 153 -9.72 -14.06 -4.93
C ALA A 153 -9.28 -12.92 -5.84
N GLU A 154 -8.78 -13.22 -7.03
CA GLU A 154 -8.46 -12.23 -8.06
C GLU A 154 -9.71 -11.46 -8.49
N ALA A 155 -10.83 -12.14 -8.75
CA ALA A 155 -12.10 -11.50 -9.10
C ALA A 155 -12.55 -10.51 -8.01
N ARG A 156 -12.58 -10.94 -6.74
CA ARG A 156 -12.91 -10.07 -5.59
C ARG A 156 -11.97 -8.89 -5.48
N ASN A 157 -10.67 -9.10 -5.75
CA ASN A 157 -9.69 -8.02 -5.76
C ASN A 157 -10.02 -6.98 -6.82
N THR A 158 -10.36 -7.41 -8.04
CA THR A 158 -10.77 -6.46 -9.11
C THR A 158 -12.02 -5.65 -8.74
N ASP A 159 -12.99 -6.26 -8.06
CA ASP A 159 -14.21 -5.56 -7.64
C ASP A 159 -13.93 -4.56 -6.52
N LEU A 160 -13.11 -4.93 -5.52
CA LEU A 160 -12.64 -4.00 -4.49
C LEU A 160 -11.88 -2.80 -5.08
N TYR A 161 -11.07 -3.01 -6.13
CA TYR A 161 -10.42 -1.91 -6.83
C TYR A 161 -11.42 -0.95 -7.50
N LYS A 162 -12.51 -1.47 -8.09
CA LYS A 162 -13.57 -0.63 -8.67
C LYS A 162 -14.32 0.14 -7.59
N GLU A 163 -14.65 -0.50 -6.47
CA GLU A 163 -15.29 0.16 -5.32
C GLU A 163 -14.41 1.27 -4.74
N LEU A 164 -13.12 1.00 -4.54
CA LEU A 164 -12.14 1.98 -4.08
C LEU A 164 -12.10 3.20 -5.02
N GLN A 165 -12.13 2.98 -6.34
CA GLN A 165 -12.16 4.07 -7.31
C GLN A 165 -13.48 4.86 -7.26
N SER A 166 -14.61 4.17 -7.07
CA SER A 166 -15.92 4.80 -6.87
C SER A 166 -15.94 5.68 -5.62
N VAL A 167 -15.45 5.17 -4.49
CA VAL A 167 -15.36 5.91 -3.21
C VAL A 167 -14.45 7.12 -3.33
N ARG A 168 -13.31 7.02 -4.04
CA ARG A 168 -12.45 8.17 -4.34
C ARG A 168 -13.17 9.24 -5.17
N GLY A 169 -13.96 8.83 -6.16
CA GLY A 169 -14.80 9.75 -6.94
C GLY A 169 -15.85 10.45 -6.08
N GLN A 170 -16.53 9.72 -5.20
CA GLN A 170 -17.48 10.29 -4.25
C GLN A 170 -16.81 11.27 -3.30
N LEU A 171 -15.64 10.93 -2.76
CA LEU A 171 -14.86 11.82 -1.89
C LEU A 171 -14.52 13.13 -2.60
N ALA A 172 -14.06 13.10 -3.85
CA ALA A 172 -13.78 14.30 -4.63
C ALA A 172 -15.04 15.17 -4.86
N SER A 173 -16.19 14.53 -5.08
CA SER A 173 -17.47 15.23 -5.22
C SER A 173 -17.92 15.92 -3.93
N GLU A 174 -17.77 15.25 -2.78
CA GLU A 174 -18.08 15.82 -1.47
C GLU A 174 -17.10 16.91 -1.07
N GLN A 175 -15.81 16.77 -1.36
CA GLN A 175 -14.82 17.84 -1.17
C GLN A 175 -15.21 19.11 -1.95
N SER A 176 -15.64 18.95 -3.20
CA SER A 176 -16.12 20.08 -4.02
C SER A 176 -17.39 20.70 -3.45
N ARG A 177 -18.30 19.87 -2.93
CA ARG A 177 -19.54 20.33 -2.27
C ARG A 177 -19.25 21.09 -0.98
N CYS A 178 -18.36 20.58 -0.13
CA CYS A 178 -17.92 21.25 1.09
C CYS A 178 -17.28 22.61 0.79
N PHE A 179 -16.37 22.66 -0.20
CA PHE A 179 -15.76 23.92 -0.61
C PHE A 179 -16.80 24.95 -1.05
N LYS A 180 -17.81 24.55 -1.84
CA LYS A 180 -18.89 25.44 -2.24
C LYS A 180 -19.68 25.98 -1.05
N LEU A 181 -20.03 25.10 -0.09
CA LEU A 181 -20.73 25.50 1.13
C LEU A 181 -19.88 26.44 1.99
N GLU A 182 -18.57 26.25 2.07
CA GLU A 182 -17.66 27.16 2.78
C GLU A 182 -17.66 28.56 2.15
N VAL A 183 -17.65 28.64 0.81
CA VAL A 183 -17.77 29.91 0.08
C VAL A 183 -19.12 30.57 0.36
N ASP A 184 -20.23 29.83 0.27
CA ASP A 184 -21.58 30.36 0.53
C ASP A 184 -21.69 30.89 1.98
N VAL A 185 -21.12 30.18 2.96
CA VAL A 185 -21.07 30.61 4.36
C VAL A 185 -20.26 31.91 4.51
N ALA A 186 -19.13 32.04 3.81
CA ALA A 186 -18.34 33.27 3.82
C ALA A 186 -19.11 34.46 3.21
N GLU A 187 -19.81 34.25 2.10
CA GLU A 187 -20.65 35.28 1.47
C GLU A 187 -21.79 35.73 2.39
N LEU A 188 -22.47 34.78 3.04
CA LEU A 188 -23.54 35.09 4.00
C LEU A 188 -23.01 35.87 5.21
N ARG A 189 -21.84 35.51 5.73
CA ARG A 189 -21.19 36.27 6.81
C ARG A 189 -20.85 37.70 6.39
N GLN A 190 -20.37 37.90 5.17
CA GLN A 190 -20.11 39.23 4.63
C GLN A 190 -21.42 40.03 4.52
N LYS A 191 -22.49 39.45 3.96
CA LYS A 191 -23.80 40.11 3.86
C LYS A 191 -24.32 40.51 5.23
N LEU A 192 -24.18 39.64 6.23
CA LEU A 192 -24.60 39.95 7.60
C LEU A 192 -23.86 41.17 8.17
N GLN A 193 -22.54 41.24 8.00
CA GLN A 193 -21.75 42.41 8.43
C GLN A 193 -22.21 43.70 7.74
N THR A 194 -22.51 43.66 6.44
CA THR A 194 -23.03 44.83 5.72
C THR A 194 -24.41 45.26 6.25
N MET A 195 -25.28 44.30 6.58
CA MET A 195 -26.59 44.60 7.16
C MET A 195 -26.47 45.27 8.53
N GLU A 196 -25.56 44.79 9.38
CA GLU A 196 -25.28 45.40 10.69
C GLU A 196 -24.77 46.84 10.57
N THR A 197 -23.98 47.16 9.53
CA THR A 197 -23.54 48.54 9.27
C THR A 197 -24.70 49.45 8.87
N LEU A 198 -25.55 49.00 7.95
CA LEU A 198 -26.73 49.76 7.50
C LEU A 198 -27.72 49.98 8.64
N GLN A 199 -27.90 48.99 9.52
CA GLN A 199 -28.75 49.14 10.71
C GLN A 199 -28.23 50.25 11.63
N ARG A 200 -26.91 50.32 11.87
CA ARG A 200 -26.30 51.39 12.66
C ARG A 200 -26.51 52.77 12.03
N GLU A 201 -26.36 52.88 10.71
CA GLU A 201 -26.62 54.13 9.98
C GLU A 201 -28.09 54.56 10.07
N LEU A 202 -29.03 53.63 9.92
CA LEU A 202 -30.47 53.91 10.09
C LEU A 202 -30.79 54.41 11.49
N GLU A 203 -30.23 53.80 12.53
CA GLU A 203 -30.44 54.28 13.89
C GLU A 203 -29.84 55.69 14.11
N LEU A 204 -28.68 55.99 13.52
CA LEU A 204 -28.10 57.33 13.56
C LEU A 204 -29.00 58.35 12.86
N LEU A 205 -29.50 58.03 11.66
CA LEU A 205 -30.42 58.89 10.91
C LEU A 205 -31.74 59.10 11.67
N GLN A 206 -32.28 58.06 12.31
CA GLN A 206 -33.47 58.18 13.16
C GLN A 206 -33.23 59.14 14.34
N ARG A 207 -32.07 59.03 15.01
CA ARG A 207 -31.69 59.96 16.09
C ARG A 207 -31.54 61.39 15.58
N GLN A 208 -30.88 61.60 14.44
CA GLN A 208 -30.73 62.93 13.80
C GLN A 208 -32.08 63.53 13.37
N LYS A 209 -32.99 62.71 12.85
CA LYS A 209 -34.34 63.15 12.51
C LYS A 209 -35.10 63.62 13.75
N ALA A 210 -35.08 62.84 14.84
CA ALA A 210 -35.75 63.21 16.08
C ALA A 210 -35.19 64.52 16.70
N THR A 211 -33.87 64.73 16.67
CA THR A 211 -33.27 65.98 17.16
C THR A 211 -33.64 67.16 16.26
N SER A 212 -33.60 67.00 14.93
CA SER A 212 -34.03 68.04 13.98
C SER A 212 -35.50 68.41 14.16
N GLU A 213 -36.38 67.43 14.34
CA GLU A 213 -37.81 67.66 14.61
C GLU A 213 -38.01 68.42 15.93
N GLN A 214 -37.30 68.04 17.00
CA GLN A 214 -37.37 68.76 18.28
C GLN A 214 -36.85 70.20 18.17
N VAL A 215 -35.75 70.43 17.44
CA VAL A 215 -35.23 71.78 17.17
C VAL A 215 -36.25 72.60 16.39
N ALA A 216 -36.91 72.02 15.38
CA ALA A 216 -37.95 72.69 14.62
C ALA A 216 -39.18 73.06 15.48
N ILE A 217 -39.61 72.17 16.39
CA ILE A 217 -40.70 72.43 17.33
C ILE A 217 -40.30 73.54 18.32
N ASN A 218 -39.10 73.48 18.89
CA ASN A 218 -38.59 74.50 19.80
C ASN A 218 -38.44 75.88 19.12
N ALA A 219 -38.00 75.90 17.85
CA ALA A 219 -37.93 77.12 17.05
C ALA A 219 -39.32 77.71 16.79
N LYS A 220 -40.32 76.88 16.48
CA LYS A 220 -41.72 77.31 16.35
C LYS A 220 -42.31 77.85 17.66
N GLN A 221 -41.94 77.28 18.82
CA GLN A 221 -42.38 77.82 20.11
C GLN A 221 -41.71 79.14 20.49
N ARG A 222 -40.44 79.34 20.09
CA ARG A 222 -39.71 80.61 20.31
C ARG A 222 -40.15 81.71 19.35
N GLN A 223 -40.66 81.34 18.18
CA GLN A 223 -41.36 82.26 17.28
C GLN A 223 -42.82 82.41 17.74
N GLY A 224 -43.05 83.30 18.71
CA GLY A 224 -44.38 83.85 18.93
C GLY A 224 -44.92 84.54 17.67
N PRO A 225 -46.22 84.89 17.59
CA PRO A 225 -46.89 85.38 16.39
C PRO A 225 -46.41 86.76 15.86
N GLY A 226 -45.26 87.28 16.31
CA GLY A 226 -44.65 88.51 15.80
C GLY A 226 -43.14 88.36 15.73
N GLY A 227 -42.56 88.50 14.53
CA GLY A 227 -41.10 88.49 14.36
C GLY A 227 -40.56 87.77 13.13
N VAL A 228 -41.36 87.61 12.08
CA VAL A 228 -40.81 87.44 10.72
C VAL A 228 -40.27 88.81 10.29
N TRP A 229 -39.15 88.89 9.56
CA TRP A 229 -38.56 90.09 8.89
C TRP A 229 -37.32 90.79 9.48
N GLY A 230 -36.69 90.30 10.56
CA GLY A 230 -35.54 91.00 11.18
C GLY A 230 -34.17 90.93 10.47
N TRP A 231 -33.96 90.06 9.46
CA TRP A 231 -32.63 89.83 8.86
C TRP A 231 -32.50 90.30 7.40
N LEU A 232 -33.54 90.94 6.84
CA LEU A 232 -33.51 91.50 5.47
C LEU A 232 -33.22 93.01 5.43
N ALA A 233 -33.26 93.71 6.57
CA ALA A 233 -32.89 95.12 6.65
C ALA A 233 -31.42 95.22 7.05
N GLY A 234 -30.54 95.34 6.05
CA GLY A 234 -29.16 95.75 6.27
C GLY A 234 -29.12 97.16 6.87
N SER A 235 -28.94 97.26 8.18
CA SER A 235 -28.46 98.49 8.81
C SER A 235 -26.94 98.41 8.93
N THR A 236 -26.28 99.15 8.03
CA THR A 236 -24.87 99.51 8.18
C THR A 236 -24.66 100.26 9.50
N PRO A 237 -23.56 100.03 10.24
CA PRO A 237 -23.17 100.93 11.31
C PRO A 237 -22.77 102.26 10.66
N GLN A 238 -23.63 103.26 10.76
CA GLN A 238 -23.35 104.60 10.29
C GLN A 238 -22.52 105.30 11.35
N ASN A 239 -21.21 105.40 11.08
CA ASN A 239 -20.37 106.43 11.68
C ASN A 239 -21.00 107.79 11.39
N ALA A 240 -21.26 108.56 12.43
CA ALA A 240 -21.32 110.02 12.37
C ALA A 240 -20.86 110.54 13.73
N ASP A 241 -19.72 111.22 13.66
CA ASP A 241 -19.04 111.94 14.73
C ASP A 241 -19.86 113.12 15.29
N ASP A 242 -19.31 113.64 16.41
CA ASP A 242 -19.35 115.01 16.92
C ASP A 242 -20.43 115.40 17.97
N ALA A 243 -20.02 115.36 19.24
CA ALA A 243 -19.78 116.56 20.09
C ALA A 243 -19.13 116.18 21.43
#